data_AF-A0A701UCL1-F1
#
_entry.id   AF-A0A701UCL1-F1
#
_cell.length_a   1.000
_cell.length_b   1.000
_cell.length_c   1.000
_cell.angle_alpha   90.00
_cell.angle_beta   90.00
_cell.angle_gamma   90.00
#
_symmetry.space_group_name_H-M   'P 1'
#
loop_
_entity.id
_entity.type
_entity.pdbx_description
1 polymer ?
#
loop_
_entity_poly.entity_id
_entity_poly.type
_entity_poly.pdbx_seq_one_letter_code
_entity_poly.pdbx_strand_id
1 'polypeptide(L)'
;MLLSMTIKQVMQNQMHTNIMFATGRFQIIPGTLIDAVKWLKLDVNSLYDEAAQDQIFEEYIIKVKRPAIIAYLEGNGSVEDAIYDWAKEFASAGVRKGSTAKSFIIHNFALVDF
;
A
#
# COMPACT_ATOMS: atom_id res chain seq x y z
N MET A 1 5.10 -8.43 18.39
CA MET A 1 5.50 -8.10 17.00
C MET A 1 4.23 -7.91 16.18
N LEU A 2 4.26 -7.19 15.06
CA LEU A 2 3.07 -6.90 14.23
C LEU A 2 2.26 -8.16 13.84
N LEU A 3 2.95 -9.28 13.58
CA LEU A 3 2.36 -10.58 13.22
C LEU A 3 1.55 -11.25 14.34
N SER A 4 1.69 -10.79 15.59
CA SER A 4 0.92 -11.28 16.74
C SER A 4 -0.29 -10.41 17.08
N MET A 5 -0.59 -9.40 16.27
CA MET A 5 -1.77 -8.54 16.42
C MET A 5 -2.89 -8.97 15.48
N THR A 6 -4.14 -8.79 15.89
CA THR A 6 -5.28 -8.93 14.99
C THR A 6 -5.38 -7.73 14.05
N ILE A 7 -6.05 -7.90 12.91
CA ILE A 7 -6.35 -6.82 11.98
C ILE A 7 -7.00 -5.62 12.70
N LYS A 8 -7.95 -5.89 13.61
CA LYS A 8 -8.59 -4.86 14.43
C LYS A 8 -7.59 -4.09 15.29
N GLN A 9 -6.66 -4.78 15.95
CA GLN A 9 -5.63 -4.13 16.77
C GLN A 9 -4.69 -3.27 15.92
N VAL A 10 -4.30 -3.75 14.73
CA VAL A 10 -3.49 -2.98 13.79
C VAL A 10 -4.21 -1.71 13.36
N MET A 11 -5.48 -1.81 12.95
CA MET A 11 -6.30 -0.65 12.58
C MET A 11 -6.45 0.35 13.73
N GLN A 12 -6.63 -0.12 14.97
CA GLN A 12 -6.73 0.74 16.15
C GLN A 12 -5.41 1.47 16.44
N ASN A 13 -4.28 0.78 16.35
CA ASN A 13 -2.95 1.37 16.54
C ASN A 13 -2.61 2.38 15.44
N GLN A 14 -3.08 2.13 14.23
CA GLN A 14 -2.96 3.03 13.08
C GLN A 14 -3.72 4.36 13.25
N MET A 15 -4.80 4.38 14.03
CA MET A 15 -5.58 5.59 14.31
C MET A 15 -5.05 6.40 15.50
N HIS A 16 -4.27 5.80 16.40
CA HIS A 16 -3.68 6.50 17.54
C HIS A 16 -2.31 7.07 17.13
N THR A 17 -2.34 8.34 16.75
CA THR A 17 -1.44 9.04 15.79
C THR A 17 0.03 9.25 16.19
N ASN A 18 0.69 8.36 16.93
CA ASN A 18 2.14 8.49 17.20
C ASN A 18 2.94 7.16 17.23
N ILE A 19 2.30 6.01 16.99
CA ILE A 19 2.96 4.70 17.18
C ILE A 19 3.27 4.01 15.85
N MET A 20 2.34 4.02 14.89
CA MET A 20 2.48 3.25 13.66
C MET A 20 1.53 3.75 12.57
N PHE A 21 2.03 4.32 11.47
CA PHE A 21 1.18 4.77 10.36
C PHE A 21 1.11 3.72 9.24
N ALA A 22 2.27 3.29 8.75
CA ALA A 22 2.42 2.22 7.77
C ALA A 22 2.82 0.91 8.47
N THR A 23 2.26 -0.22 8.04
CA THR A 23 2.39 -1.51 8.76
C THR A 23 2.76 -2.68 7.88
N GLY A 24 3.51 -3.62 8.44
CA GLY A 24 3.83 -4.90 7.79
C GLY A 24 4.83 -4.78 6.63
N ARG A 25 4.97 -5.88 5.86
CA ARG A 25 5.91 -6.02 4.74
C ARG A 25 5.65 -5.01 3.62
N PHE A 26 4.38 -4.66 3.42
CA PHE A 26 3.94 -3.76 2.35
C PHE A 26 3.66 -2.33 2.83
N GLN A 27 4.01 -1.98 4.08
CA GLN A 27 3.82 -0.61 4.60
C GLN A 27 2.38 -0.08 4.39
N ILE A 28 1.38 -0.92 4.65
CA ILE A 28 -0.04 -0.61 4.38
C ILE A 28 -0.50 0.49 5.34
N ILE A 29 -1.06 1.56 4.79
CA ILE A 29 -1.58 2.73 5.53
C ILE A 29 -3.02 2.51 6.03
N PRO A 30 -3.53 3.33 6.98
CA PRO A 30 -4.79 3.04 7.66
C PRO A 30 -6.01 2.99 6.71
N GLY A 31 -6.09 3.93 5.77
CA GLY A 31 -7.18 3.97 4.78
C GLY A 31 -7.21 2.73 3.90
N THR A 32 -6.04 2.31 3.38
CA THR A 32 -5.92 1.12 2.54
C THR A 32 -6.32 -0.14 3.29
N LEU A 33 -5.93 -0.30 4.56
CA LEU A 33 -6.32 -1.46 5.36
C LEU A 33 -7.83 -1.50 5.60
N ILE A 34 -8.45 -0.36 5.93
CA ILE A 34 -9.91 -0.25 6.11
C ILE A 34 -10.66 -0.69 4.84
N ASP A 35 -10.23 -0.20 3.68
CA ASP A 35 -10.90 -0.51 2.43
C ASP A 35 -10.67 -1.96 1.99
N ALA A 36 -9.47 -2.50 2.22
CA ALA A 36 -9.16 -3.91 1.97
C ALA A 36 -10.03 -4.85 2.81
N VAL A 37 -10.19 -4.57 4.11
CA VAL A 37 -11.04 -5.35 5.02
C VAL A 37 -12.48 -5.39 4.51
N LYS A 38 -13.02 -4.24 4.08
CA LYS A 38 -14.39 -4.15 3.55
C LYS A 38 -14.53 -4.91 2.23
N TRP A 39 -13.57 -4.76 1.32
CA TRP A 39 -13.62 -5.37 0.00
C TRP A 39 -13.47 -6.88 0.05
N LEU A 40 -12.44 -7.36 0.76
CA LEU A 40 -12.11 -8.78 0.88
C LEU A 40 -12.95 -9.50 1.95
N LYS A 41 -13.78 -8.76 2.71
CA LYS A 41 -14.60 -9.27 3.82
C LYS A 41 -13.76 -10.03 4.85
N LEU A 42 -12.59 -9.49 5.20
CA LEU A 42 -11.66 -10.11 6.15
C LEU A 42 -12.28 -10.14 7.55
N ASP A 43 -12.06 -11.23 8.29
CA ASP A 43 -12.37 -11.28 9.71
C ASP A 43 -11.39 -10.41 10.48
N VAL A 44 -11.86 -9.28 11.03
CA VAL A 44 -11.00 -8.35 11.77
C VAL A 44 -10.39 -8.96 13.04
N ASN A 45 -10.88 -10.12 13.50
CA ASN A 45 -10.33 -10.85 14.65
C ASN A 45 -9.22 -11.83 14.25
N SER A 46 -9.00 -12.07 12.96
CA SER A 46 -7.85 -12.85 12.49
C SER A 46 -6.54 -12.10 12.70
N LEU A 47 -5.44 -12.83 12.72
CA LEU A 47 -4.10 -12.25 12.79
C LEU A 47 -3.80 -11.43 11.53
N TYR A 48 -3.03 -10.36 11.71
CA TYR A 48 -2.41 -9.60 10.62
C TYR A 48 -1.06 -10.21 10.25
N ASP A 49 -1.08 -11.52 9.98
CA ASP A 49 0.08 -12.30 9.63
C ASP A 49 0.51 -12.07 8.16
N GLU A 50 1.52 -12.82 7.72
CA GLU A 50 2.05 -12.73 6.37
C GLU A 50 1.02 -13.11 5.29
N ALA A 51 0.19 -14.12 5.54
CA ALA A 51 -0.83 -14.54 4.60
C ALA A 51 -1.92 -13.48 4.44
N ALA A 52 -2.35 -12.85 5.55
CA ALA A 52 -3.29 -11.74 5.50
C ALA A 52 -2.71 -10.54 4.73
N GLN A 53 -1.42 -10.24 4.92
CA GLN A 53 -0.73 -9.16 4.21
C GLN A 53 -0.59 -9.45 2.71
N ASP A 54 -0.24 -10.68 2.33
CA ASP A 54 -0.17 -11.10 0.92
C ASP A 54 -1.54 -10.99 0.26
N GLN A 55 -2.59 -11.48 0.92
CA GLN A 55 -3.95 -11.39 0.40
C GLN A 55 -4.39 -9.93 0.19
N ILE A 56 -4.09 -9.03 1.13
CA ILE A 56 -4.41 -7.60 0.98
C ILE A 56 -3.65 -7.00 -0.21
N PHE A 57 -2.37 -7.33 -0.36
CA PHE A 57 -1.55 -6.80 -1.43
C PHE A 57 -2.00 -7.31 -2.81
N GLU A 58 -2.09 -8.63 -2.95
CA GLU A 58 -2.37 -9.30 -4.23
C GLU A 58 -3.82 -9.15 -4.67
N GLU A 59 -4.78 -9.34 -3.75
CA GLU A 59 -6.20 -9.40 -4.12
C GLU A 59 -6.91 -8.06 -4.04
N TYR A 60 -6.37 -7.10 -3.29
CA TYR A 60 -6.97 -5.77 -3.18
C TYR A 60 -6.09 -4.66 -3.75
N ILE A 61 -4.85 -4.49 -3.29
CA ILE A 61 -4.04 -3.33 -3.70
C ILE A 61 -3.77 -3.36 -5.20
N ILE A 62 -3.14 -4.43 -5.72
CA ILE A 62 -2.69 -4.46 -7.12
C ILE A 62 -3.80 -4.86 -8.11
N LYS A 63 -4.82 -5.62 -7.67
CA LYS A 63 -5.92 -6.06 -8.55
C LYS A 63 -7.12 -5.12 -8.57
N VAL A 64 -7.43 -4.46 -7.46
CA VAL A 64 -8.67 -3.68 -7.30
C VAL A 64 -8.39 -2.20 -7.19
N LYS A 65 -7.54 -1.80 -6.25
CA LYS A 65 -7.27 -0.37 -5.97
C LYS A 65 -6.37 0.28 -7.02
N ARG A 66 -5.41 -0.48 -7.57
CA ARG A 66 -4.37 -0.06 -8.52
C ARG A 66 -4.20 -1.05 -9.68
N PRO A 67 -5.25 -1.24 -10.51
CA PRO A 67 -5.27 -2.28 -11.54
C PRO A 67 -4.19 -2.12 -12.62
N ALA A 68 -3.60 -0.92 -12.78
CA ALA A 68 -2.49 -0.72 -13.72
C ALA A 68 -1.26 -1.57 -13.37
N ILE A 69 -1.06 -1.89 -12.08
CA ILE A 69 0.04 -2.72 -11.61
C ILE A 69 -0.13 -4.16 -12.13
N ILE A 70 -1.29 -4.79 -11.90
CA ILE A 70 -1.51 -6.15 -12.38
C ILE A 70 -1.53 -6.21 -13.91
N ALA A 71 -2.11 -5.21 -14.58
CA ALA A 71 -2.13 -5.16 -16.04
C ALA A 71 -0.71 -5.16 -16.63
N TYR A 72 0.22 -4.41 -16.04
CA TYR A 72 1.64 -4.42 -16.44
C TYR A 72 2.30 -5.78 -16.18
N LEU A 73 2.08 -6.38 -14.99
CA LEU A 73 2.65 -7.69 -14.64
C LEU A 73 2.17 -8.82 -15.56
N GLU A 74 0.93 -8.73 -16.05
CA GLU A 74 0.33 -9.68 -16.99
C GLU A 74 0.67 -9.39 -18.46
N GLY A 75 1.47 -8.35 -18.75
CA GLY A 75 1.90 -7.99 -20.11
C GLY A 75 0.87 -7.22 -20.94
N ASN A 76 -0.23 -6.79 -20.32
CA ASN A 76 -1.35 -6.09 -20.97
C ASN A 76 -1.38 -4.58 -20.67
N GLY A 77 -0.41 -4.07 -19.92
CA GLY A 77 -0.36 -2.68 -19.43
C GLY A 77 0.97 -1.97 -19.67
N SER A 78 0.98 -0.66 -19.40
CA SER A 78 2.17 0.20 -19.53
C SER A 78 2.96 0.26 -18.21
N VAL A 79 4.29 0.35 -18.34
CA VAL A 79 5.19 0.55 -17.19
C VAL A 79 4.98 1.95 -16.57
N GLU A 80 4.66 2.96 -17.37
CA GLU A 80 4.39 4.32 -16.92
C GLU A 80 3.14 4.37 -16.03
N ASP A 81 2.05 3.74 -16.46
CA ASP A 81 0.80 3.68 -15.69
C ASP A 81 0.99 2.89 -14.39
N ALA A 82 1.71 1.77 -14.46
CA ALA A 82 2.01 0.95 -13.28
C ALA A 82 2.88 1.70 -12.25
N ILE A 83 3.92 2.42 -12.69
CA ILE A 83 4.76 3.24 -11.79
C ILE A 83 3.94 4.39 -11.19
N TYR A 84 3.06 5.01 -11.95
CA TYR A 84 2.20 6.07 -11.44
C TYR A 84 1.25 5.57 -10.36
N ASP A 85 0.62 4.41 -10.56
CA ASP A 85 -0.27 3.79 -9.57
C ASP A 85 0.49 3.25 -8.35
N TRP A 86 1.70 2.71 -8.56
CA TRP A 86 2.61 2.30 -7.49
C TRP A 86 2.96 3.49 -6.58
N ALA A 87 3.28 4.66 -7.17
CA ALA A 87 3.60 5.87 -6.42
C ALA A 87 2.45 6.45 -5.59
N LYS A 88 1.19 6.10 -5.90
CA LYS A 88 0.03 6.51 -5.09
C LYS A 88 -0.14 5.69 -3.81
N GLU A 89 0.39 4.47 -3.76
CA GLU A 89 0.22 3.56 -2.62
C GLU A 89 1.45 3.48 -1.73
N PHE A 90 2.64 3.55 -2.33
CA PHE A 90 3.89 3.33 -1.61
C PHE A 90 4.73 4.59 -1.67
N ALA A 91 4.83 5.32 -0.55
CA ALA A 91 5.65 6.53 -0.45
C ALA A 91 7.15 6.28 -0.70
N SER A 92 7.62 5.03 -0.62
CA SER A 92 8.98 4.62 -1.02
C SER A 92 9.20 4.53 -2.53
N ALA A 93 8.17 4.75 -3.34
CA ALA A 93 8.26 4.74 -4.79
C ALA A 93 8.84 6.05 -5.35
N GLY A 94 10.17 6.11 -5.48
CA GLY A 94 10.82 7.18 -6.22
C GLY A 94 10.37 7.22 -7.68
N VAL A 95 9.84 8.36 -8.13
CA VAL A 95 9.55 8.61 -9.56
C VAL A 95 10.89 8.78 -10.30
N ARG A 96 11.10 8.07 -11.41
CA ARG A 96 12.32 8.14 -12.23
C ARG A 96 12.70 9.59 -12.55
N LYS A 97 13.98 9.94 -12.34
CA LYS A 97 14.58 11.23 -12.71
C LYS A 97 14.45 11.46 -14.23
N GLY A 98 13.59 12.40 -14.64
CA GLY A 98 13.45 12.83 -16.04
C GLY A 98 12.02 12.90 -16.56
N SER A 99 11.05 12.26 -15.90
CA SER A 99 9.63 12.43 -16.22
C SER A 99 9.15 13.73 -15.60
N THR A 100 8.81 14.73 -16.42
CA THR A 100 8.20 15.96 -15.91
C THR A 100 6.78 15.62 -15.45
N ALA A 101 6.63 15.22 -14.19
CA ALA A 101 5.38 15.39 -13.46
C ALA A 101 5.16 16.89 -13.31
N LYS A 102 4.68 17.54 -14.38
CA LYS A 102 4.24 18.93 -14.31
C LYS A 102 3.10 18.98 -13.31
N SER A 103 3.39 19.58 -12.17
CA SER A 103 2.50 19.86 -11.04
C SER A 103 2.20 18.70 -10.09
N PHE A 104 3.21 18.21 -9.38
CA PHE A 104 3.03 17.88 -7.96
C PHE A 104 4.22 18.45 -7.18
N ILE A 105 4.21 19.78 -6.99
CA ILE A 105 5.03 20.38 -5.95
C ILE A 105 4.39 19.99 -4.62
N ILE A 106 4.87 18.89 -4.03
CA ILE A 106 4.84 18.75 -2.58
C ILE A 106 6.26 19.04 -2.11
N HIS A 107 6.41 20.13 -1.37
CA HIS A 107 7.61 20.39 -0.60
C HIS A 107 7.79 19.22 0.40
N ASN A 108 9.00 18.66 0.46
CA ASN A 108 9.45 17.57 1.35
C ASN A 108 8.99 16.15 1.05
N PHE A 109 9.63 15.49 0.08
CA PHE A 109 10.03 14.10 0.32
C PHE A 109 11.53 13.98 0.08
N ALA A 110 12.26 13.85 1.19
CA ALA A 110 13.70 13.70 1.21
C ALA A 110 14.08 12.37 0.55
N LEU A 111 15.18 12.42 -0.18
CA LEU A 111 15.97 11.28 -0.61
C LEU A 111 16.12 10.30 0.55
N VAL A 112 15.69 9.06 0.35
CA VAL A 112 16.20 7.95 1.16
C VAL A 112 16.55 6.84 0.18
N ASP A 113 17.84 6.73 -0.09
CA ASP A 113 18.44 5.54 -0.67
C ASP A 113 18.15 4.35 0.25
N PHE A 114 17.48 3.33 -0.29
CA PHE A 114 17.56 1.95 0.17
C PHE A 114 17.64 1.04 -1.07
#